data_AF-A0A8J3WPM3-F1
#
_entry.id   AF-A0A8J3WPM3-F1
#
_cell.length_a   1.000
_cell.length_b   1.000
_cell.length_c   1.000
_cell.angle_alpha   90.00
_cell.angle_beta   90.00
_cell.angle_gamma   90.00
#
_symmetry.space_group_name_H-M   'P 1'
#
loop_
_entity.id
_entity.type
_entity.pdbx_description
1 polymer ?
#
loop_
_entity_poly.entity_id
_entity_poly.type
_entity_poly.pdbx_seq_one_letter_code
_entity_poly.pdbx_strand_id
1 'polypeptide(L)'
;MNEPQTAAGKVLWHFTMSLDGFVAGPDHEMDWMSETTFRPNLTDEYVATTGAVLGGRDGWDHYPDASGVYGGAWQGPVFVLTHHPEDAAPAEGVTFLSCGPAEAVRIALEAAGGKNVEVLSPTIGRQLLELGLIDEIDLHIAPVLLGEGIRLYDNPGGKPVHLHRLGVDDPTLEVDVRYRPVTTAKPPAGNTPG
;
A
#
# COMPACT_ATOMS: atom_id res chain seq x y z
N MET A 1 -5.78 -2.94 -20.94
CA MET A 1 -6.09 -3.62 -19.66
C MET A 1 -4.75 -3.87 -19.00
N ASN A 2 -4.55 -3.52 -17.73
CA ASN A 2 -3.31 -3.87 -17.07
C ASN A 2 -3.21 -5.40 -16.97
N GLU A 3 -2.01 -5.94 -17.14
CA GLU A 3 -1.77 -7.36 -16.96
C GLU A 3 -2.03 -7.73 -15.48
N PRO A 4 -2.67 -8.88 -15.20
CA PRO A 4 -2.83 -9.35 -13.84
C PRO A 4 -1.48 -9.60 -13.18
N GLN A 5 -1.40 -9.39 -11.87
CA GLN A 5 -0.23 -9.74 -11.07
C GLN A 5 0.08 -11.24 -11.17
N THR A 6 1.36 -11.54 -11.08
CA THR A 6 1.90 -12.91 -11.16
C THR A 6 2.81 -13.17 -9.96
N ALA A 7 2.79 -14.41 -9.47
CA ALA A 7 3.71 -14.86 -8.43
C ALA A 7 5.07 -15.17 -9.07
N ALA A 8 6.05 -14.30 -8.85
CA ALA A 8 7.37 -14.43 -9.45
C ALA A 8 8.51 -14.05 -8.49
N GLY A 9 8.24 -14.06 -7.17
CA GLY A 9 9.24 -13.64 -6.17
C GLY A 9 9.54 -12.15 -6.22
N LYS A 10 8.56 -11.32 -6.62
CA LYS A 10 8.73 -9.87 -6.75
C LYS A 10 8.61 -9.17 -5.40
N VAL A 11 9.33 -8.07 -5.23
CA VAL A 11 9.12 -7.08 -4.18
C VAL A 11 8.16 -6.02 -4.72
N LEU A 12 6.91 -6.10 -4.28
CA LEU A 12 5.83 -5.24 -4.76
C LEU A 12 5.55 -4.13 -3.78
N TRP A 13 5.49 -2.90 -4.30
CA TRP A 13 5.00 -1.76 -3.56
C TRP A 13 3.63 -1.36 -4.08
N HIS A 14 2.59 -1.99 -3.53
CA HIS A 14 1.21 -1.85 -3.99
C HIS A 14 0.33 -1.12 -2.97
N PHE A 15 -0.42 -0.13 -3.46
CA PHE A 15 -1.37 0.65 -2.67
C PHE A 15 -2.59 1.08 -3.49
N THR A 16 -3.73 1.19 -2.80
CA THR A 16 -4.74 2.17 -3.21
C THR A 16 -4.30 3.55 -2.71
N MET A 17 -4.37 4.56 -3.56
CA MET A 17 -4.05 5.94 -3.19
C MET A 17 -5.10 6.92 -3.67
N SER A 18 -5.26 8.03 -2.96
CA SER A 18 -6.01 9.19 -3.43
C SER A 18 -5.35 9.83 -4.66
N LEU A 19 -6.10 10.65 -5.40
CA LEU A 19 -5.61 11.34 -6.59
C LEU A 19 -4.44 12.31 -6.29
N ASP A 20 -4.40 12.84 -5.07
CA ASP A 20 -3.32 13.70 -4.56
C ASP A 20 -2.18 12.95 -3.84
N GLY A 21 -2.17 11.62 -3.89
CA GLY A 21 -1.01 10.79 -3.55
C GLY A 21 -0.91 10.31 -2.10
N PHE A 22 -2.04 10.29 -1.37
CA PHE A 22 -2.12 9.77 -0.01
C PHE A 22 -2.65 8.34 0.01
N VAL A 23 -2.04 7.48 0.84
CA VAL A 23 -2.46 6.07 1.01
C VAL A 23 -3.31 5.86 2.26
N ALA A 24 -3.33 6.83 3.17
CA ALA A 24 -4.11 6.84 4.39
C ALA A 24 -4.29 8.29 4.88
N GLY A 25 -5.27 8.52 5.76
CA GLY A 25 -5.38 9.78 6.51
C GLY A 25 -4.23 9.99 7.52
N PRO A 26 -4.21 11.14 8.23
CA PRO A 26 -3.15 11.47 9.19
C PRO A 26 -2.97 10.45 10.32
N ASP A 27 -4.06 9.81 10.76
CA ASP A 27 -4.09 8.81 11.83
C ASP A 27 -4.32 7.39 11.25
N HIS A 28 -3.78 7.14 10.04
CA HIS A 28 -3.89 5.89 9.27
C HIS A 28 -5.31 5.55 8.80
N GLU A 29 -6.24 6.51 8.71
CA GLU A 29 -7.61 6.24 8.33
C GLU A 29 -7.76 5.77 6.88
N MET A 30 -8.69 4.83 6.68
CA MET A 30 -8.95 4.13 5.42
C MET A 30 -10.42 4.22 4.98
N ASP A 31 -11.28 4.91 5.75
CA ASP A 31 -12.72 5.06 5.52
C ASP A 31 -13.05 5.83 4.24
N TRP A 32 -12.14 6.68 3.77
CA TRP A 32 -12.23 7.39 2.49
C TRP A 32 -12.35 6.45 1.28
N MET A 33 -11.92 5.18 1.39
CA MET A 33 -12.08 4.19 0.33
C MET A 33 -13.51 3.65 0.22
N SER A 34 -14.39 3.90 1.19
CA SER A 34 -15.74 3.31 1.26
C SER A 34 -16.64 3.68 0.08
N GLU A 35 -16.42 4.84 -0.55
CA GLU A 35 -17.16 5.29 -1.73
C GLU A 35 -16.49 4.91 -3.06
N THR A 36 -15.32 4.25 -3.00
CA THR A 36 -14.56 3.84 -4.20
C THR A 36 -14.99 2.45 -4.66
N THR A 37 -15.37 2.35 -5.94
CA THR A 37 -15.59 1.05 -6.58
C THR A 37 -14.30 0.55 -7.22
N PHE A 38 -13.84 -0.62 -6.78
CA PHE A 38 -12.65 -1.26 -7.32
C PHE A 38 -12.97 -2.18 -8.50
N ARG A 39 -11.96 -2.45 -9.34
CA ARG A 39 -12.13 -3.44 -10.41
C ARG A 39 -12.46 -4.82 -9.83
N PRO A 40 -13.23 -5.65 -10.54
CA PRO A 40 -13.48 -7.03 -10.10
C PRO A 40 -12.18 -7.80 -9.87
N ASN A 41 -12.19 -8.68 -8.86
CA ASN A 41 -11.12 -9.60 -8.50
C ASN A 41 -9.77 -8.94 -8.14
N LEU A 42 -9.75 -7.62 -7.88
CA LEU A 42 -8.52 -6.92 -7.52
C LEU A 42 -7.85 -7.57 -6.31
N THR A 43 -8.60 -7.74 -5.22
CA THR A 43 -8.08 -8.34 -3.98
C THR A 43 -7.68 -9.79 -4.20
N ASP A 44 -8.49 -10.58 -4.89
CA ASP A 44 -8.24 -12.01 -5.13
C ASP A 44 -6.91 -12.25 -5.86
N GLU A 45 -6.56 -11.33 -6.78
CA GLU A 45 -5.32 -11.36 -7.53
C GLU A 45 -4.10 -11.24 -6.60
N TYR A 46 -4.07 -10.22 -5.73
CA TYR A 46 -2.98 -10.07 -4.75
C TYR A 46 -2.97 -11.20 -3.72
N VAL A 47 -4.14 -11.63 -3.23
CA VAL A 47 -4.26 -12.77 -2.31
C VAL A 47 -3.62 -14.02 -2.91
N ALA A 48 -3.83 -14.27 -4.21
CA ALA A 48 -3.27 -15.43 -4.89
C ALA A 48 -1.73 -15.34 -5.03
N THR A 49 -1.20 -14.15 -5.29
CA THR A 49 0.23 -13.93 -5.60
C THR A 49 1.10 -13.58 -4.40
N THR A 50 0.52 -13.19 -3.26
CA THR A 50 1.25 -12.81 -2.05
C THR A 50 1.76 -14.04 -1.30
N GLY A 51 3.06 -14.03 -1.00
CA GLY A 51 3.73 -15.02 -0.17
C GLY A 51 4.11 -14.51 1.22
N ALA A 52 4.44 -13.23 1.35
CA ALA A 52 4.73 -12.60 2.63
C ALA A 52 4.41 -11.10 2.58
N VAL A 53 4.20 -10.50 3.75
CA VAL A 53 3.98 -9.06 3.92
C VAL A 53 5.14 -8.44 4.69
N LEU A 54 5.60 -7.27 4.27
CA LEU A 54 6.55 -6.44 5.00
C LEU A 54 5.91 -5.09 5.34
N GLY A 55 5.61 -4.88 6.61
CA GLY A 55 5.04 -3.66 7.16
C GLY A 55 6.01 -2.89 8.04
N GLY A 56 5.64 -1.64 8.37
CA GLY A 56 6.36 -0.79 9.33
C GLY A 56 5.66 -0.74 10.68
N ARG A 57 6.40 -0.45 11.74
CA ARG A 57 5.87 -0.40 13.11
C ARG A 57 4.68 0.54 13.28
N ASP A 58 4.76 1.73 12.70
CA ASP A 58 3.73 2.76 12.85
C ASP A 58 2.35 2.29 12.33
N GLY A 59 2.31 1.68 11.14
CA GLY A 59 1.07 1.10 10.60
C GLY A 59 0.59 -0.10 11.39
N TRP A 60 1.52 -0.94 11.89
CA TRP A 60 1.18 -2.07 12.76
C TRP A 60 0.54 -1.61 14.08
N ASP A 61 0.99 -0.51 14.66
CA ASP A 61 0.44 -0.01 15.93
C ASP A 61 -1.00 0.48 15.82
N HIS A 62 -1.39 1.01 14.64
CA HIS A 62 -2.76 1.41 14.37
C HIS A 62 -3.67 0.21 14.06
N TYR A 63 -3.12 -0.80 13.39
CA TYR A 63 -3.86 -2.02 13.00
C TYR A 63 -3.05 -3.29 13.33
N PRO A 64 -2.97 -3.69 14.62
CA PRO A 64 -2.11 -4.78 15.09
C PRO A 64 -2.75 -6.16 14.85
N ASP A 65 -3.23 -6.40 13.62
CA ASP A 65 -3.94 -7.60 13.23
C ASP A 65 -3.47 -8.10 11.85
N ALA A 66 -2.60 -9.10 11.87
CA ALA A 66 -2.14 -9.79 10.66
C ALA A 66 -3.27 -10.52 9.92
N SER A 67 -4.34 -10.91 10.61
CA SER A 67 -5.51 -11.54 9.99
C SER A 67 -6.39 -10.53 9.24
N GLY A 68 -6.13 -9.23 9.36
CA GLY A 68 -6.83 -8.18 8.62
C GLY A 68 -6.30 -7.94 7.20
N VAL A 69 -5.15 -8.53 6.84
CA VAL A 69 -4.54 -8.35 5.50
C VAL A 69 -5.53 -8.77 4.41
N TYR A 70 -5.75 -7.89 3.43
CA TYR A 70 -6.76 -8.06 2.37
C TYR A 70 -8.17 -8.37 2.90
N GLY A 71 -8.58 -7.76 4.02
CA GLY A 71 -9.88 -8.02 4.64
C GLY A 71 -10.00 -9.45 5.19
N GLY A 72 -8.88 -10.08 5.50
CA GLY A 72 -8.79 -11.46 6.00
C GLY A 72 -8.90 -12.55 4.94
N ALA A 73 -8.84 -12.19 3.66
CA ALA A 73 -8.80 -13.14 2.57
C ALA A 73 -7.43 -13.86 2.43
N TRP A 74 -6.37 -13.34 3.07
CA TRP A 74 -5.02 -13.89 3.02
C TRP A 74 -4.47 -14.19 4.41
N GLN A 75 -3.63 -15.22 4.48
CA GLN A 75 -2.87 -15.59 5.66
C GLN A 75 -1.46 -16.01 5.23
N GLY A 76 -0.47 -15.62 6.01
CA GLY A 76 0.93 -15.98 5.77
C GLY A 76 1.88 -15.19 6.67
N PRO A 77 3.20 -15.31 6.42
CA PRO A 77 4.21 -14.60 7.19
C PRO A 77 4.08 -13.08 7.06
N VAL A 78 3.94 -12.39 8.20
CA VAL A 78 3.98 -10.93 8.29
C VAL A 78 5.24 -10.51 9.01
N PHE A 79 6.02 -9.62 8.40
CA PHE A 79 7.22 -9.04 8.98
C PHE A 79 6.98 -7.57 9.28
N VAL A 80 7.31 -7.14 10.49
CA VAL A 80 7.19 -5.74 10.91
C VAL A 80 8.57 -5.20 11.24
N LEU A 81 9.06 -4.24 10.46
CA LEU A 81 10.31 -3.55 10.75
C LEU A 81 10.12 -2.57 11.92
N THR A 82 10.98 -2.68 12.92
CA THR A 82 11.03 -1.80 14.10
C THR A 82 12.45 -1.72 14.65
N HIS A 83 12.82 -0.58 15.24
CA HIS A 83 14.09 -0.46 15.96
C HIS A 83 14.03 -1.10 17.36
N HIS A 84 12.83 -1.21 17.94
CA HIS A 84 12.56 -1.71 19.29
C HIS A 84 11.59 -2.91 19.24
N PRO A 85 12.04 -4.09 18.79
CA PRO A 85 11.19 -5.28 18.76
C PRO A 85 10.76 -5.73 20.17
N GLU A 86 11.52 -5.39 21.21
CA GLU A 86 11.21 -5.66 22.61
C GLU A 86 9.94 -4.97 23.12
N ASP A 87 9.54 -3.86 22.51
CA ASP A 87 8.32 -3.11 22.86
C ASP A 87 7.07 -3.71 22.19
N ALA A 88 7.25 -4.71 21.33
CA ALA A 88 6.16 -5.35 20.63
C ALA A 88 5.48 -6.44 21.46
N ALA A 89 4.15 -6.37 21.55
CA ALA A 89 3.38 -7.52 21.98
C ALA A 89 3.53 -8.65 20.94
N PRO A 90 3.83 -9.89 21.36
CA PRO A 90 3.83 -11.03 20.45
C PRO A 90 2.48 -11.16 19.74
N ALA A 91 2.51 -11.38 18.43
CA ALA A 91 1.34 -11.59 17.60
C ALA A 91 1.52 -12.83 16.72
N GLU A 92 0.48 -13.63 16.60
CA GLU A 92 0.52 -14.87 15.83
C GLU A 92 0.74 -14.56 14.34
N GLY A 93 1.64 -15.31 13.69
CA GLY A 93 1.99 -15.08 12.27
C GLY A 93 2.86 -13.85 12.01
N VAL A 94 3.29 -13.12 13.05
CA VAL A 94 4.05 -11.88 12.94
C VAL A 94 5.47 -12.04 13.49
N THR A 95 6.44 -11.55 12.73
CA THR A 95 7.84 -11.47 13.16
C THR A 95 8.30 -10.01 13.15
N PHE A 96 8.69 -9.49 14.32
CA PHE A 96 9.30 -8.16 14.43
C PHE A 96 10.79 -8.25 14.10
N LEU A 97 11.23 -7.45 13.14
CA LEU A 97 12.60 -7.42 12.64
C LEU A 97 13.28 -6.11 13.03
N SER A 98 14.47 -6.21 13.63
CA SER A 98 15.37 -5.07 13.87
C SER A 98 16.62 -5.22 13.01
N CYS A 99 16.44 -4.98 11.72
CA CYS A 99 17.49 -5.01 10.70
C CYS A 99 17.24 -3.91 9.65
N GLY A 100 18.13 -3.77 8.67
CA GLY A 100 17.95 -2.83 7.57
C GLY A 100 16.89 -3.29 6.55
N PRO A 101 16.28 -2.39 5.77
CA PRO A 101 15.23 -2.73 4.80
C PRO A 101 15.62 -3.82 3.80
N ALA A 102 16.86 -3.79 3.30
CA ALA A 102 17.35 -4.80 2.36
C ALA A 102 17.35 -6.22 2.96
N GLU A 103 17.76 -6.34 4.22
CA GLU A 103 17.77 -7.64 4.91
C GLU A 103 16.35 -8.10 5.25
N ALA A 104 15.46 -7.19 5.63
CA ALA A 104 14.06 -7.52 5.86
C ALA A 104 13.36 -8.06 4.60
N VAL A 105 13.61 -7.44 3.44
CA VAL A 105 13.12 -7.94 2.15
C VAL A 105 13.70 -9.32 1.83
N ARG A 106 15.00 -9.54 2.07
CA ARG A 106 15.61 -10.86 1.87
C ARG A 106 14.92 -11.95 2.69
N ILE A 107 14.68 -11.67 3.98
CA ILE A 107 13.96 -12.58 4.89
C ILE A 107 12.53 -12.82 4.39
N ALA A 108 11.82 -11.76 3.99
CA ALA A 108 10.45 -11.85 3.51
C ALA A 108 10.36 -12.67 2.21
N LEU A 109 11.29 -12.49 1.26
CA LEU A 109 11.34 -13.24 0.00
C LEU A 109 11.60 -14.72 0.23
N GLU A 110 12.50 -15.05 1.18
CA GLU A 110 12.76 -16.44 1.58
C GLU A 110 11.49 -17.10 2.15
N ALA A 111 10.77 -16.38 3.03
CA ALA A 111 9.52 -16.83 3.61
C ALA A 111 8.36 -16.89 2.58
N ALA A 112 8.39 -16.06 1.54
CA ALA A 112 7.36 -15.99 0.51
C ALA A 112 7.32 -17.23 -0.40
N GLY A 113 8.34 -18.10 -0.36
CA GLY A 113 8.29 -19.40 -1.05
C GLY A 113 8.11 -19.30 -2.57
N GLY A 114 8.70 -18.27 -3.20
CA GLY A 114 8.59 -17.99 -4.64
C GLY A 114 7.37 -17.17 -5.06
N LYS A 115 6.49 -16.83 -4.13
CA LYS A 115 5.45 -15.80 -4.30
C LYS A 115 6.00 -14.40 -3.98
N ASN A 116 5.19 -13.37 -4.19
CA ASN A 116 5.62 -11.99 -4.03
C ASN A 116 5.67 -11.56 -2.56
N VAL A 117 6.50 -10.55 -2.27
CA VAL A 117 6.52 -9.82 -1.01
C VAL A 117 5.78 -8.50 -1.21
N GLU A 118 4.77 -8.27 -0.39
CA GLU A 118 3.97 -7.03 -0.41
C GLU A 118 4.51 -6.07 0.63
N VAL A 119 5.05 -4.93 0.18
CA VAL A 119 5.57 -3.88 1.06
C VAL A 119 4.44 -2.94 1.45
N LEU A 120 3.78 -3.25 2.56
CA LEU A 120 2.67 -2.46 3.11
C LEU A 120 3.19 -1.36 4.06
N SER A 121 4.12 -0.54 3.57
CA SER A 121 4.59 0.65 4.27
C SER A 121 5.18 1.66 3.27
N PRO A 122 4.65 2.90 3.22
CA PRO A 122 5.21 3.92 2.34
C PRO A 122 6.67 4.25 2.65
N THR A 123 7.02 4.35 3.93
CA THR A 123 8.37 4.68 4.39
C THR A 123 9.38 3.58 4.06
N ILE A 124 9.01 2.30 4.18
CA ILE A 124 9.89 1.18 3.80
C ILE A 124 9.98 1.09 2.28
N GLY A 125 8.85 1.21 1.56
CA GLY A 125 8.82 1.18 0.11
C GLY A 125 9.71 2.26 -0.52
N ARG A 126 9.68 3.49 0.00
CA ARG A 126 10.60 4.57 -0.42
C ARG A 126 12.07 4.17 -0.24
N GLN A 127 12.45 3.63 0.93
CA GLN A 127 13.82 3.22 1.21
C GLN A 127 14.27 2.10 0.26
N LEU A 128 13.40 1.13 -0.01
CA LEU A 128 13.68 0.05 -0.96
C LEU A 128 13.80 0.57 -2.39
N LEU A 129 12.98 1.55 -2.78
CA LEU A 129 13.07 2.19 -4.08
C LEU A 129 14.41 2.92 -4.26
N GLU A 130 14.88 3.64 -3.23
CA GLU A 130 16.20 4.28 -3.22
C GLU A 130 17.36 3.28 -3.31
N LEU A 131 17.16 2.07 -2.79
CA LEU A 131 18.11 0.96 -2.88
C LEU A 131 18.00 0.17 -4.19
N GLY A 132 17.03 0.47 -5.04
CA GLY A 132 16.77 -0.29 -6.28
C GLY A 132 16.24 -1.71 -6.04
N LEU A 133 15.52 -1.91 -4.93
CA LEU A 133 15.00 -3.22 -4.49
C LEU A 133 13.49 -3.39 -4.67
N ILE A 134 12.80 -2.40 -5.26
CA ILE A 134 11.40 -2.54 -5.68
C ILE A 134 11.38 -3.03 -7.12
N ASP A 135 10.69 -4.15 -7.37
CA ASP A 135 10.52 -4.68 -8.72
C ASP A 135 9.38 -3.96 -9.46
N GLU A 136 8.24 -3.74 -8.78
CA GLU A 136 7.10 -3.04 -9.34
C GLU A 136 6.40 -2.16 -8.31
N ILE A 137 5.85 -1.04 -8.79
CA ILE A 137 4.91 -0.20 -8.06
C ILE A 137 3.56 -0.34 -8.76
N ASP A 138 2.55 -0.87 -8.06
CA ASP A 138 1.20 -1.03 -8.59
C ASP A 138 0.21 -0.15 -7.80
N LEU A 139 -0.45 0.77 -8.49
CA LEU A 139 -1.26 1.82 -7.85
C LEU A 139 -2.69 1.79 -8.34
N HIS A 140 -3.62 1.79 -7.38
CA HIS A 140 -5.04 1.95 -7.62
C HIS A 140 -5.46 3.35 -7.20
N ILE A 141 -5.56 4.25 -8.18
CA ILE A 141 -5.82 5.67 -7.94
C ILE A 141 -7.33 5.89 -7.79
N ALA A 142 -7.76 6.18 -6.57
CA ALA A 142 -9.14 6.52 -6.26
C ALA A 142 -9.46 7.98 -6.67
N PRO A 143 -10.68 8.27 -7.15
CA PRO A 143 -11.10 9.58 -7.63
C PRO A 143 -11.44 10.55 -6.48
N VAL A 144 -10.57 10.67 -5.48
CA VAL A 144 -10.76 11.47 -4.26
C VAL A 144 -9.50 12.29 -3.96
N LEU A 145 -9.68 13.47 -3.38
CA LEU A 145 -8.59 14.33 -2.88
C LEU A 145 -8.70 14.38 -1.35
N LEU A 146 -7.67 13.94 -0.62
CA LEU A 146 -7.67 13.93 0.84
C LEU A 146 -7.13 15.23 1.44
N GLY A 147 -6.21 15.89 0.75
CA GLY A 147 -5.54 17.13 1.19
C GLY A 147 -4.39 16.90 2.18
N GLU A 148 -4.52 15.94 3.08
CA GLU A 148 -3.50 15.56 4.06
C GLU A 148 -3.53 14.06 4.40
N GLY A 149 -2.45 13.56 5.00
CA GLY A 149 -2.31 12.16 5.39
C GLY A 149 -0.93 11.58 5.08
N ILE A 150 -0.86 10.26 5.03
CA ILE A 150 0.37 9.52 4.74
C ILE A 150 0.56 9.45 3.23
N ARG A 151 1.60 10.11 2.71
CA ARG A 151 1.94 10.08 1.28
C ARG A 151 2.54 8.74 0.88
N LEU A 152 2.21 8.25 -0.31
CA LEU A 152 2.88 7.10 -0.91
C LEU A 152 4.39 7.36 -1.01
N TYR A 153 4.78 8.48 -1.60
CA TYR A 153 6.18 8.84 -1.80
C TYR A 153 6.45 10.25 -1.29
N ASP A 154 7.11 10.34 -0.13
CA ASP A 154 7.59 11.59 0.47
C ASP A 154 9.12 11.57 0.58
N ASN A 155 9.79 12.29 -0.32
CA ASN A 155 11.26 12.33 -0.40
C ASN A 155 11.81 13.76 -0.59
N PRO A 156 11.72 14.61 0.44
CA PRO A 156 12.18 16.00 0.35
C PRO A 156 13.69 16.05 0.07
N GLY A 157 14.07 16.75 -1.01
CA GLY A 157 15.46 16.86 -1.46
C GLY A 157 15.98 15.66 -2.28
N GLY A 158 15.14 14.65 -2.52
CA GLY A 158 15.45 13.53 -3.39
C GLY A 158 15.57 13.90 -4.87
N LYS A 159 16.14 12.99 -5.67
CA LYS A 159 16.16 13.11 -7.14
C LYS A 159 14.90 12.48 -7.73
N PRO A 160 14.40 12.97 -8.89
CA PRO A 160 13.33 12.29 -9.61
C PRO A 160 13.68 10.84 -9.93
N VAL A 161 12.73 9.93 -9.67
CA VAL A 161 12.79 8.53 -10.10
C VAL A 161 11.87 8.39 -11.31
N HIS A 162 12.42 7.94 -12.44
CA HIS A 162 11.64 7.71 -13.66
C HIS A 162 11.16 6.25 -13.68
N LEU A 163 9.86 6.06 -13.93
CA LEU A 163 9.23 4.75 -13.98
C LEU A 163 8.80 4.42 -15.41
N HIS A 164 8.82 3.14 -15.74
CA HIS A 164 8.26 2.61 -16.98
C HIS A 164 6.93 1.93 -16.66
N ARG A 165 5.88 2.33 -17.37
CA ARG A 165 4.59 1.67 -17.24
C ARG A 165 4.64 0.28 -17.85
N LEU A 166 4.12 -0.70 -17.13
CA LEU A 166 4.02 -2.09 -17.58
C LEU A 166 2.78 -2.33 -18.45
N GLY A 167 2.85 -3.33 -19.33
CA GLY A 167 1.72 -3.77 -20.16
C GLY A 167 1.29 -2.79 -21.25
N VAL A 168 2.20 -1.92 -21.72
CA VAL A 168 1.95 -0.95 -22.80
C VAL A 168 3.10 -0.92 -23.81
N ASP A 169 2.80 -0.53 -25.05
CA ASP A 169 3.79 -0.45 -26.13
C ASP A 169 4.84 0.66 -25.89
N ASP A 170 4.40 1.83 -25.41
CA ASP A 170 5.29 2.92 -25.01
C ASP A 170 5.26 3.05 -23.47
N PRO A 171 6.30 2.55 -22.77
CA PRO A 171 6.36 2.56 -21.31
C PRO A 171 6.56 3.96 -20.72
N THR A 172 6.89 4.96 -21.54
CA THR A 172 7.14 6.33 -21.11
C THR A 172 5.93 7.25 -21.32
N LEU A 173 4.88 6.73 -21.96
CA LEU A 173 3.67 7.49 -22.23
C LEU A 173 2.96 7.89 -20.93
N GLU A 174 2.53 9.14 -20.87
CA GLU A 174 1.74 9.67 -19.75
C GLU A 174 0.37 8.98 -19.62
N VAL A 175 -0.23 9.11 -18.44
CA VAL A 175 -1.60 8.66 -18.16
C VAL A 175 -2.55 9.86 -18.17
N ASP A 176 -3.39 9.99 -19.21
CA ASP A 176 -4.46 11.03 -19.28
C ASP A 176 -5.70 10.56 -18.50
N VAL A 177 -6.09 11.33 -17.47
CA VAL A 177 -7.31 11.10 -16.68
C VAL A 177 -8.08 12.41 -16.50
N ARG A 178 -9.43 12.34 -16.53
CA ARG A 178 -10.31 13.51 -16.38
C ARG A 178 -11.43 13.23 -15.41
N TYR A 179 -11.53 14.08 -14.39
CA TYR A 179 -12.56 14.02 -13.35
C TYR A 179 -13.40 15.30 -13.33
N ARG A 180 -14.62 15.19 -12.80
CA ARG A 180 -15.47 16.34 -12.46
C ARG A 180 -15.80 16.26 -10.97
N PRO A 181 -15.68 17.37 -10.20
CA PRO A 181 -16.10 17.38 -8.81
C PRO A 181 -17.59 17.04 -8.67
N VAL A 182 -17.93 16.26 -7.64
CA VAL A 182 -19.31 15.99 -7.24
C VAL A 182 -19.69 17.01 -6.16
N THR A 183 -20.79 17.74 -6.36
CA THR A 183 -21.33 18.62 -5.31
C THR A 183 -22.17 17.77 -4.37
N THR A 184 -21.70 17.52 -3.15
CA THR A 184 -22.57 16.99 -2.09
C THR A 184 -23.55 18.08 -1.69
N ALA A 185 -24.84 17.88 -1.98
CA ALA A 185 -25.86 18.80 -1.49
C ALA A 185 -25.90 18.69 0.05
N LYS A 186 -25.57 19.79 0.74
CA LYS A 186 -25.78 19.91 2.19
C LYS A 186 -27.26 19.58 2.49
N PRO A 187 -27.59 18.62 3.38
CA PRO A 187 -28.97 18.41 3.75
C PRO A 187 -29.53 19.72 4.32
N PRO A 188 -30.77 20.13 3.95
CA PRO A 188 -31.34 21.37 4.45
C PRO A 188 -31.38 21.32 5.98
N ALA A 189 -30.88 22.38 6.61
CA ALA A 189 -30.96 22.52 8.06
C ALA A 189 -32.43 22.40 8.46
N GLY A 190 -32.75 21.40 9.29
CA GLY A 190 -34.11 21.16 9.74
C GLY A 190 -34.66 22.40 10.43
N ASN A 191 -35.80 22.90 9.93
CA ASN A 191 -36.58 23.91 10.64
C ASN A 191 -36.97 23.35 12.01
N THR A 192 -36.48 23.98 13.08
CA THR A 192 -37.09 23.86 14.40
C THR A 192 -38.28 24.82 14.44
N PRO A 193 -39.53 24.35 14.57
CA PRO A 193 -40.65 25.25 14.86
C PRO A 193 -40.50 25.76 16.30
N GLY A 194 -40.56 27.08 16.47
CA GLY A 194 -40.65 27.74 17.77
C GLY A 194 -42.04 27.68 18.39
#